data_AF-A0A261Y650-F1
#
_entry.id   AF-A0A261Y650-F1
#
_cell.length_a   1.000
_cell.length_b   1.000
_cell.length_c   1.000
_cell.angle_alpha   90.00
_cell.angle_beta   90.00
_cell.angle_gamma   90.00
#
_symmetry.space_group_name_H-M   'P 1'
#
loop_
_entity.id
_entity.type
_entity.pdbx_description
1 polymer ?
#
loop_
_entity_poly.entity_id
_entity_poly.type
_entity_poly.pdbx_seq_one_letter_code
_entity_poly.pdbx_strand_id
1 'polypeptide(L)'
;MFSLILLAWIPLTTSAIFDHILVFVLQTTDFSAASSDSYLSSLGGVQLTNYEAVFGLASQPNYFAMTSGSTQGITDNGHYDVGGSDIVDLLDQAGLSWKAYFDDYPGACCDVDYSSNMQYVRYHNPFISYNDIRNNASRCDNIVIGSQLQQDVNSGNWPNYMFYVPAIDYKGM
;
A
#
# COMPACT_ATOMS: atom_id res chain seq x y z
N MET A 1 -4.33 -57.38 8.57
CA MET A 1 -5.34 -56.33 8.29
C MET A 1 -4.55 -55.06 8.03
N PHE A 2 -4.37 -54.66 6.77
CA PHE A 2 -3.61 -53.46 6.41
C PHE A 2 -4.60 -52.31 6.25
N SER A 3 -4.44 -51.24 7.06
CA SER A 3 -5.20 -50.00 6.90
C SER A 3 -4.38 -49.04 6.05
N LEU A 4 -4.85 -48.78 4.83
CA LEU A 4 -4.35 -47.72 3.96
C LEU A 4 -5.07 -46.43 4.34
N ILE A 5 -4.35 -45.44 4.87
CA ILE A 5 -4.89 -44.08 5.05
C ILE A 5 -4.59 -43.31 3.77
N LEU A 6 -5.59 -43.12 2.91
CA LEU A 6 -5.53 -42.09 1.87
C LEU A 6 -5.70 -40.73 2.57
N LEU A 7 -4.62 -39.95 2.67
CA LEU A 7 -4.73 -38.51 2.85
C LEU A 7 -5.13 -37.94 1.49
N ALA A 8 -6.42 -37.67 1.31
CA ALA A 8 -6.86 -36.83 0.21
C ALA A 8 -6.32 -35.42 0.48
N TRP A 9 -5.33 -34.99 -0.31
CA TRP A 9 -4.99 -33.57 -0.42
C TRP A 9 -6.18 -32.92 -1.11
N ILE A 10 -7.09 -32.35 -0.32
CA ILE A 10 -8.10 -31.44 -0.85
C ILE A 10 -7.30 -30.19 -1.20
N PRO A 11 -7.09 -29.84 -2.48
CA PRO A 11 -6.58 -28.52 -2.78
C PRO A 11 -7.58 -27.56 -2.15
N LEU A 12 -7.12 -26.68 -1.27
CA LEU A 12 -7.89 -25.49 -0.95
C LEU A 12 -8.13 -24.84 -2.31
N THR A 13 -9.36 -24.92 -2.80
CA THR A 13 -9.80 -24.02 -3.86
C THR A 13 -9.80 -22.66 -3.20
N THR A 14 -8.65 -21.98 -3.26
CA THR A 14 -8.50 -20.59 -2.87
C THR A 14 -9.28 -19.78 -3.89
N SER A 15 -10.62 -19.80 -3.77
CA SER A 15 -11.37 -18.62 -4.18
C SER A 15 -10.76 -17.49 -3.39
N ALA A 16 -10.19 -16.51 -4.07
CA ALA A 16 -9.70 -15.31 -3.42
C ALA A 16 -10.85 -14.76 -2.55
N ILE A 17 -10.54 -14.38 -1.31
CA ILE A 17 -11.54 -13.84 -0.37
C ILE A 17 -12.03 -12.45 -0.85
N PHE A 18 -11.27 -11.83 -1.74
CA PHE A 18 -11.57 -10.60 -2.45
C PHE A 18 -11.04 -10.70 -3.89
N ASP A 19 -11.68 -10.03 -4.84
CA ASP A 19 -11.15 -9.90 -6.21
C ASP A 19 -10.05 -8.81 -6.25
N HIS A 20 -10.35 -7.66 -5.62
CA HIS A 20 -9.49 -6.48 -5.55
C HIS A 20 -9.64 -5.76 -4.21
N ILE A 21 -8.54 -5.23 -3.67
CA ILE A 21 -8.53 -4.31 -2.53
C ILE A 21 -7.78 -3.03 -2.91
N LEU A 22 -8.36 -1.88 -2.59
CA LEU A 22 -7.70 -0.58 -2.68
C LEU A 22 -7.52 -0.02 -1.27
N VAL A 23 -6.27 0.18 -0.88
CA VAL A 23 -5.88 0.91 0.33
C VAL A 23 -5.59 2.34 -0.08
N PHE A 24 -6.53 3.25 0.22
CA PHE A 24 -6.40 4.67 -0.10
C PHE A 24 -5.98 5.44 1.16
N VAL A 25 -4.74 5.93 1.22
CA VAL A 25 -4.18 6.59 2.40
C VAL A 25 -4.18 8.09 2.20
N LEU A 26 -5.09 8.78 2.89
CA LEU A 26 -5.16 10.24 2.89
C LEU A 26 -4.09 10.84 3.80
N GLN A 27 -3.56 11.99 3.40
CA GLN A 27 -2.71 12.79 4.26
C GLN A 27 -3.46 13.26 5.50
N THR A 28 -2.76 13.21 6.63
CA THR A 28 -3.23 13.48 7.99
C THR A 28 -4.29 14.56 8.10
N THR A 29 -5.48 14.14 8.49
CA THR A 29 -6.53 14.97 9.07
C THR A 29 -6.95 14.29 10.36
N ASP A 30 -7.37 15.04 11.38
CA ASP A 30 -7.88 14.42 12.59
C ASP A 30 -9.18 13.65 12.30
N PHE A 31 -9.51 12.64 13.11
CA PHE A 31 -10.71 11.83 12.90
C PHE A 31 -11.97 12.70 12.81
N SER A 32 -12.07 13.75 13.63
CA SER A 32 -13.20 14.69 13.59
C SER A 32 -13.35 15.36 12.23
N ALA A 33 -12.27 15.82 11.62
CA ALA A 33 -12.26 16.48 10.33
C ALA A 33 -12.56 15.50 9.20
N ALA A 34 -11.95 14.30 9.19
CA ALA A 34 -12.31 13.24 8.24
C ALA A 34 -13.79 12.85 8.33
N SER A 35 -14.32 12.68 9.54
CA SER A 35 -15.72 12.31 9.76
C SER A 35 -16.72 13.44 9.47
N SER A 36 -16.25 14.68 9.38
CA SER A 36 -17.07 15.84 9.00
C SER A 36 -17.03 16.13 7.50
N ASP A 37 -16.13 15.47 6.75
CA ASP A 37 -16.05 15.59 5.30
C ASP A 37 -17.28 14.93 4.66
N SER A 38 -18.02 15.69 3.85
CA SER A 38 -19.27 15.23 3.25
C SER A 38 -19.07 14.11 2.24
N TYR A 39 -17.94 14.12 1.51
CA TYR A 39 -17.64 13.09 0.54
C TYR A 39 -17.27 11.79 1.25
N LEU A 40 -16.35 11.83 2.21
CA LEU A 40 -15.94 10.63 2.96
C LEU A 40 -17.11 10.02 3.73
N SER A 41 -17.99 10.86 4.30
CA SER A 41 -19.22 10.41 4.95
C SER A 41 -20.20 9.75 3.97
N SER A 42 -20.14 10.08 2.68
CA SER A 42 -21.04 9.52 1.66
C SER A 42 -20.61 8.14 1.15
N LEU A 43 -19.34 7.74 1.33
CA LEU A 43 -18.80 6.47 0.82
C LEU A 43 -19.45 5.22 1.44
N GLY A 44 -20.09 5.37 2.61
CA GLY A 44 -20.69 4.27 3.35
C GLY A 44 -19.65 3.30 3.93
N GLY A 45 -20.09 2.13 4.39
CA GLY A 45 -19.22 1.10 4.96
C GLY A 45 -19.09 1.12 6.47
N VAL A 46 -18.01 0.53 6.99
CA VAL A 46 -17.74 0.40 8.44
C VAL A 46 -16.72 1.43 8.86
N GLN A 47 -17.10 2.30 9.79
CA GLN A 47 -16.19 3.26 10.39
C GLN A 47 -15.44 2.62 11.57
N LEU A 48 -14.11 2.67 11.53
CA LEU A 48 -13.26 2.18 12.61
C LEU A 48 -12.98 3.33 13.60
N THR A 49 -13.72 3.38 14.70
CA THR A 49 -13.62 4.47 15.70
C THR A 49 -12.51 4.27 16.73
N ASN A 50 -11.77 3.16 16.64
CA ASN A 50 -10.65 2.81 17.52
C ASN A 50 -9.45 2.31 16.69
N TYR A 51 -9.24 2.95 15.53
CA TYR A 51 -8.10 2.71 14.65
C TYR A 51 -7.10 3.85 14.82
N GLU A 52 -5.93 3.52 15.36
CA GLU A 52 -4.93 4.51 15.79
C GLU A 52 -3.64 4.36 14.99
N ALA A 53 -2.94 5.48 14.80
CA ALA A 53 -1.59 5.47 14.28
C ALA A 53 -0.64 4.75 15.26
N VAL A 54 0.30 3.97 14.73
CA VAL A 54 1.32 3.27 15.53
C VAL A 54 2.40 4.24 16.01
N PHE A 55 2.59 5.36 15.31
CA PHE A 55 3.54 6.41 15.64
C PHE A 55 2.93 7.80 15.41
N GLY A 56 3.08 8.71 16.38
CA GLY A 56 2.34 9.98 16.39
C GLY A 56 2.88 11.05 15.44
N LEU A 57 4.09 11.55 15.69
CA LEU A 57 4.59 12.77 15.03
C LEU A 57 5.08 12.54 13.60
N ALA A 58 5.65 11.38 13.32
CA ALA A 58 6.17 11.01 12.01
C ALA A 58 5.20 10.07 11.30
N SER A 59 4.97 10.30 10.00
CA SER A 59 4.05 9.51 9.19
C SER A 59 4.70 8.23 8.67
N GLN A 60 5.99 8.24 8.35
CA GLN A 60 6.70 7.11 7.74
C GLN A 60 6.60 5.80 8.53
N PRO A 61 6.74 5.78 9.87
CA PRO A 61 6.59 4.54 10.63
C PRO A 61 5.19 3.91 10.48
N ASN A 62 4.15 4.71 10.24
CA ASN A 62 2.80 4.21 10.02
C ASN A 62 2.65 3.57 8.63
N TYR A 63 3.32 4.10 7.60
CA TYR A 63 3.36 3.48 6.27
C TYR A 63 4.04 2.11 6.31
N PHE A 64 5.14 1.99 7.07
CA PHE A 64 5.78 0.69 7.32
C PHE A 64 4.83 -0.23 8.10
N ALA A 65 4.16 0.26 9.14
CA ALA A 65 3.23 -0.56 9.92
C ALA A 65 2.07 -1.11 9.07
N MET A 66 1.50 -0.30 8.16
CA MET A 66 0.45 -0.74 7.24
C MET A 66 0.90 -1.81 6.26
N THR A 67 2.16 -1.75 5.80
CA THR A 67 2.65 -2.62 4.72
C THR A 67 3.46 -3.81 5.20
N SER A 68 4.01 -3.79 6.43
CA SER A 68 4.84 -4.87 6.98
C SER A 68 4.41 -5.36 8.37
N GLY A 69 3.44 -4.70 9.01
CA GLY A 69 3.06 -4.99 10.39
C GLY A 69 4.08 -4.54 11.45
N SER A 70 5.09 -3.75 11.06
CA SER A 70 6.15 -3.22 11.93
C SER A 70 6.52 -1.80 11.53
N THR A 71 7.04 -0.98 12.45
CA THR A 71 7.62 0.33 12.11
C THR A 71 9.00 0.24 11.45
N GLN A 72 9.54 -0.97 11.32
CA GLN A 72 10.92 -1.23 10.87
C GLN A 72 12.00 -0.56 11.75
N GLY A 73 11.64 -0.19 12.99
CA GLY A 73 12.51 0.54 13.90
C GLY A 73 12.67 2.03 13.58
N ILE A 74 11.94 2.54 12.59
CA ILE A 74 11.97 3.95 12.19
C ILE A 74 11.07 4.78 13.11
N THR A 75 11.53 5.97 13.49
CA THR A 75 10.86 6.86 14.46
C THR A 75 10.73 8.31 13.97
N ASP A 76 11.10 8.59 12.74
CA ASP A 76 11.00 9.90 12.10
C ASP A 76 10.66 9.77 10.61
N ASN A 77 10.68 10.88 9.88
CA ASN A 77 10.52 10.90 8.43
C ASN A 77 11.89 11.17 7.80
N GLY A 78 12.33 10.30 6.90
CA GLY A 78 13.62 10.45 6.23
C GLY A 78 13.84 9.48 5.08
N HIS A 79 15.07 9.49 4.58
CA HIS A 79 15.53 8.56 3.56
C HIS A 79 16.03 7.28 4.24
N TYR A 80 15.23 6.22 4.19
CA TYR A 80 15.54 4.93 4.81
C TYR A 80 15.42 3.79 3.83
N ASP A 81 16.42 2.92 3.84
CA ASP A 81 16.40 1.65 3.16
C ASP A 81 16.28 0.55 4.21
N VAL A 82 15.20 -0.22 4.13
CA VAL A 82 14.87 -1.25 5.09
C VAL A 82 14.87 -2.62 4.41
N GLY A 83 15.24 -3.64 5.18
CA GLY A 83 14.99 -5.04 4.80
C GLY A 83 13.78 -5.59 5.56
N GLY A 84 13.57 -6.90 5.44
CA GLY A 84 12.43 -7.57 6.06
C GLY A 84 11.31 -7.83 5.06
N SER A 85 10.30 -8.58 5.49
CA SER A 85 9.15 -8.90 4.64
C SER A 85 8.05 -7.88 4.78
N ASP A 86 7.35 -7.66 3.67
CA ASP A 86 6.18 -6.81 3.57
C ASP A 86 5.03 -7.53 2.84
N ILE A 87 3.91 -6.85 2.65
CA ILE A 87 2.70 -7.37 2.01
C ILE A 87 2.96 -7.89 0.60
N VAL A 88 3.92 -7.33 -0.15
CA VAL A 88 4.32 -7.77 -1.49
C VAL A 88 4.87 -9.19 -1.47
N ASP A 89 5.63 -9.59 -0.45
CA ASP A 89 6.11 -10.96 -0.33
C ASP A 89 4.94 -11.95 -0.21
N LEU A 90 3.91 -11.58 0.56
CA LEU A 90 2.72 -12.39 0.73
C LEU A 90 1.89 -12.46 -0.56
N LEU A 91 1.80 -11.35 -1.30
CA LEU A 91 1.10 -11.27 -2.57
C LEU A 91 1.80 -12.09 -3.66
N ASP A 92 3.12 -11.96 -3.78
CA ASP A 92 3.94 -12.75 -4.72
C ASP A 92 3.84 -14.25 -4.41
N GLN A 93 3.92 -14.64 -3.13
CA GLN A 93 3.75 -16.03 -2.71
C GLN A 93 2.36 -16.59 -3.08
N ALA A 94 1.34 -15.76 -3.01
CA ALA A 94 -0.04 -16.11 -3.37
C ALA A 94 -0.32 -16.02 -4.89
N GLY A 95 0.63 -15.54 -5.69
CA GLY A 95 0.42 -15.29 -7.12
C GLY A 95 -0.58 -14.16 -7.40
N LEU A 96 -0.70 -13.21 -6.47
CA LEU A 96 -1.59 -12.05 -6.58
C LEU A 96 -0.82 -10.83 -7.12
N SER A 97 -1.45 -10.12 -8.04
CA SER A 97 -0.88 -8.91 -8.64
C SER A 97 -1.03 -7.70 -7.71
N TRP A 98 -0.10 -6.75 -7.79
CA TRP A 98 -0.14 -5.54 -6.98
C TRP A 98 0.41 -4.34 -7.73
N LYS A 99 -0.06 -3.15 -7.35
CA LYS A 99 0.56 -1.88 -7.72
C LYS A 99 0.41 -0.85 -6.60
N ALA A 100 1.40 0.02 -6.50
CA ALA A 100 1.36 1.16 -5.60
C ALA A 100 1.41 2.46 -6.42
N TYR A 101 0.44 3.32 -6.17
CA TYR A 101 0.13 4.53 -6.92
C TYR A 101 0.42 5.74 -6.04
N PHE A 102 1.33 6.58 -6.50
CA PHE A 102 1.73 7.78 -5.78
C PHE A 102 1.60 8.97 -6.73
N ASP A 103 0.77 9.95 -6.37
CA ASP A 103 0.69 11.18 -7.16
C ASP A 103 2.06 11.87 -7.24
N ASP A 104 2.33 12.48 -8.38
CA ASP A 104 3.60 13.14 -8.71
C ASP A 104 4.86 12.26 -8.57
N TYR A 105 4.72 10.94 -8.43
CA TYR A 105 5.87 10.04 -8.45
C TYR A 105 6.56 10.07 -9.81
N PRO A 106 7.89 10.30 -9.88
CA PRO A 106 8.62 10.37 -11.14
C PRO A 106 8.61 9.08 -11.96
N GLY A 107 8.27 7.93 -11.35
CA GLY A 107 8.27 6.62 -12.00
C GLY A 107 9.67 6.04 -12.19
N ALA A 108 9.77 4.96 -12.97
CA ALA A 108 11.04 4.33 -13.36
C ALA A 108 11.98 4.03 -12.18
N CYS A 109 11.43 3.53 -11.08
CA CYS A 109 12.19 3.20 -9.87
C CYS A 109 12.96 4.37 -9.25
N CYS A 110 12.50 5.59 -9.48
CA CYS A 110 13.11 6.77 -8.92
C CYS A 110 13.04 6.75 -7.39
N ASP A 111 14.19 6.94 -6.75
CA ASP A 111 14.38 6.91 -5.29
C ASP A 111 14.65 8.32 -4.72
N VAL A 112 14.05 9.35 -5.34
CA VAL A 112 14.16 10.73 -4.88
C VAL A 112 13.33 10.96 -3.63
N ASP A 113 13.81 11.84 -2.75
CA ASP A 113 13.06 12.22 -1.55
C ASP A 113 11.81 13.03 -1.87
N TYR A 114 11.85 13.83 -2.94
CA TYR A 114 10.79 14.76 -3.34
C TYR A 114 10.67 14.81 -4.87
N SER A 115 9.45 14.98 -5.39
CA SER A 115 9.27 15.45 -6.77
C SER A 115 9.67 16.92 -6.91
N SER A 116 9.86 17.38 -8.15
CA SER A 116 10.28 18.76 -8.45
C SER A 116 9.28 19.83 -7.97
N ASN A 117 7.99 19.50 -7.91
CA ASN A 117 6.92 20.34 -7.37
C ASN A 117 6.63 20.07 -5.89
N MET A 118 7.43 19.23 -5.23
CA MET A 118 7.29 18.82 -3.82
C MET A 118 5.96 18.16 -3.47
N GLN A 119 5.24 17.61 -4.45
CA GLN A 119 3.96 16.95 -4.25
C GLN A 119 4.07 15.46 -3.90
N TYR A 120 5.13 14.81 -4.38
CA TYR A 120 5.52 13.48 -3.93
C TYR A 120 6.57 13.60 -2.82
N VAL A 121 6.45 12.74 -1.81
CA VAL A 121 7.46 12.54 -0.77
C VAL A 121 7.75 11.07 -0.55
N ARG A 122 9.03 10.70 -0.55
CA ARG A 122 9.48 9.32 -0.39
C ARG A 122 9.00 8.68 0.91
N TYR A 123 8.94 9.44 1.99
CA TYR A 123 8.54 8.92 3.30
C TYR A 123 7.05 8.54 3.39
N HIS A 124 6.25 8.78 2.33
CA HIS A 124 4.90 8.21 2.16
C HIS A 124 4.87 6.97 1.26
N ASN A 125 5.98 6.64 0.59
CA ASN A 125 6.12 5.46 -0.24
C ASN A 125 6.97 4.40 0.49
N PRO A 126 6.35 3.49 1.25
CA PRO A 126 7.11 2.43 1.92
C PRO A 126 7.76 1.47 0.92
N PHE A 127 7.15 1.25 -0.25
CA PHE A 127 7.60 0.25 -1.22
C PHE A 127 8.98 0.56 -1.80
N ILE A 128 9.27 1.83 -2.10
CA ILE A 128 10.61 2.20 -2.58
C ILE A 128 11.68 2.09 -1.48
N SER A 129 11.29 2.03 -0.21
CA SER A 129 12.20 1.88 0.92
C SER A 129 12.61 0.41 1.17
N TYR A 130 11.84 -0.57 0.68
CA TYR A 130 12.16 -2.00 0.84
C TYR A 130 13.25 -2.43 -0.16
N ASN A 131 14.35 -2.97 0.35
CA ASN A 131 15.53 -3.32 -0.45
C ASN A 131 15.25 -4.37 -1.52
N ASP A 132 14.38 -5.33 -1.25
CA ASP A 132 13.97 -6.41 -2.14
C ASP A 132 12.96 -5.94 -3.21
N ILE A 133 12.29 -4.81 -3.01
CA ILE A 133 11.51 -4.12 -4.04
C ILE A 133 12.43 -3.20 -4.84
N ARG A 134 13.10 -2.23 -4.21
CA ARG A 134 13.92 -1.20 -4.88
C ARG A 134 15.04 -1.78 -5.76
N ASN A 135 15.67 -2.87 -5.32
CA ASN A 135 16.74 -3.52 -6.09
C ASN A 135 16.23 -4.61 -7.05
N ASN A 136 14.91 -4.78 -7.18
CA ASN A 136 14.28 -5.71 -8.11
C ASN A 136 13.44 -4.93 -9.11
N ALA A 137 13.94 -4.80 -10.34
CA ALA A 137 13.28 -4.02 -11.39
C ALA A 137 11.80 -4.41 -11.59
N SER A 138 11.49 -5.71 -11.59
CA SER A 138 10.11 -6.17 -11.81
C SER A 138 9.16 -5.83 -10.66
N ARG A 139 9.62 -5.87 -9.40
CA ARG A 139 8.81 -5.43 -8.26
C ARG A 139 8.69 -3.91 -8.23
N CYS A 140 9.78 -3.22 -8.50
CA CYS A 140 9.83 -1.77 -8.47
C CYS A 140 9.02 -1.11 -9.59
N ASP A 141 8.91 -1.73 -10.77
CA ASP A 141 8.04 -1.29 -11.87
C ASP A 141 6.53 -1.25 -11.48
N ASN A 142 6.13 -1.90 -10.39
CA ASN A 142 4.77 -1.82 -9.84
C ASN A 142 4.52 -0.54 -9.00
N ILE A 143 5.57 0.25 -8.74
CA ILE A 143 5.46 1.59 -8.14
C ILE A 143 5.29 2.59 -9.28
N VAL A 144 4.10 3.17 -9.39
CA VAL A 144 3.70 3.99 -10.54
C VAL A 144 3.14 5.34 -10.13
N ILE A 145 3.12 6.27 -11.08
CA ILE A 145 2.45 7.56 -10.92
C ILE A 145 0.95 7.37 -10.68
N GLY A 146 0.37 8.18 -9.78
CA GLY A 146 -1.02 8.06 -9.34
C GLY A 146 -2.05 8.05 -10.48
N SER A 147 -1.81 8.83 -11.54
CA SER A 147 -2.69 8.88 -12.73
C SER A 147 -2.79 7.55 -13.49
N GLN A 148 -1.90 6.58 -13.24
CA GLN A 148 -1.99 5.24 -13.79
C GLN A 148 -3.19 4.45 -13.24
N LEU A 149 -3.68 4.76 -12.03
CA LEU A 149 -4.83 4.05 -11.44
C LEU A 149 -6.05 4.13 -12.36
N GLN A 150 -6.37 5.33 -12.86
CA GLN A 150 -7.50 5.52 -13.76
C GLN A 150 -7.33 4.76 -15.09
N GLN A 151 -6.09 4.64 -15.58
CA GLN A 151 -5.79 3.91 -16.81
C GLN A 151 -5.95 2.40 -16.62
N ASP A 152 -5.46 1.87 -15.50
CA ASP A 152 -5.60 0.45 -15.14
C ASP A 152 -7.08 0.08 -14.94
N VAL A 153 -7.84 0.94 -14.25
CA VAL A 153 -9.29 0.80 -14.07
C VAL A 153 -10.02 0.79 -15.41
N ASN A 154 -9.73 1.75 -16.29
CA ASN A 154 -10.38 1.88 -17.59
C ASN A 154 -10.05 0.73 -18.56
N SER A 155 -8.87 0.13 -18.41
CA SER A 155 -8.41 -0.99 -19.25
C SER A 155 -8.83 -2.36 -18.72
N GLY A 156 -9.48 -2.43 -17.55
CA GLY A 156 -9.86 -3.70 -16.92
C GLY A 156 -8.67 -4.45 -16.30
N ASN A 157 -7.51 -3.81 -16.15
CA ASN A 157 -6.29 -4.39 -15.59
C ASN A 157 -6.15 -4.05 -14.10
N TRP A 158 -7.13 -4.45 -13.31
CA TRP A 158 -7.18 -4.15 -11.88
C TRP A 158 -6.20 -5.08 -11.13
N PRO A 159 -5.17 -4.55 -10.44
CA PRO A 159 -4.34 -5.38 -9.57
C PRO A 159 -5.17 -5.94 -8.42
N ASN A 160 -4.79 -7.10 -7.87
CA ASN A 160 -5.47 -7.66 -6.71
C ASN A 160 -5.29 -6.77 -5.47
N TYR A 161 -4.11 -6.19 -5.30
CA TYR A 161 -3.81 -5.23 -4.24
C TYR A 161 -3.38 -3.88 -4.84
N MET A 162 -4.08 -2.82 -4.48
CA MET A 162 -3.76 -1.45 -4.87
C MET A 162 -3.51 -0.62 -3.63
N PHE A 163 -2.43 0.16 -3.63
CA PHE A 163 -2.13 1.12 -2.58
C PHE A 163 -2.03 2.50 -3.20
N TYR A 164 -2.85 3.46 -2.77
CA TYR A 164 -2.87 4.79 -3.35
C TYR A 164 -2.58 5.86 -2.30
N VAL A 165 -1.69 6.78 -2.64
CA VAL A 165 -1.39 7.98 -1.84
C VAL A 165 -1.48 9.20 -2.75
N PRO A 166 -2.35 10.19 -2.42
CA PRO A 166 -2.45 11.42 -3.17
C PRO A 166 -1.26 12.36 -2.90
N ALA A 167 -1.21 13.46 -3.66
CA ALA A 167 -0.21 14.51 -3.49
C ALA A 167 -0.21 15.09 -2.06
N ILE A 168 0.94 15.59 -1.60
CA ILE A 168 1.13 15.97 -0.19
C ILE A 168 0.19 17.10 0.28
N ASP A 169 -0.18 17.99 -0.64
CA ASP A 169 -1.04 19.13 -0.34
C ASP A 169 -2.53 18.82 -0.46
N TYR A 170 -2.89 17.59 -0.82
CA TYR A 170 -4.26 17.15 -0.99
C TYR A 170 -5.09 17.39 0.28
N LYS A 171 -6.18 18.17 0.16
CA LYS A 171 -7.02 18.62 1.30
C LYS A 171 -8.40 17.96 1.38
N GLY A 172 -8.69 16.96 0.56
CA GLY A 172 -9.96 16.24 0.61
C GLY A 172 -10.56 15.99 -0.77
N MET A 173 -11.73 15.34 -0.78
CA MET A 173 -12.53 14.95 -1.94
C MET A 173 -13.78 15.81 -2.09
#